data_AF-A0A9X2A8E2-F1
#
_entry.id   AF-A0A9X2A8E2-F1
#
_cell.length_a   1.000
_cell.length_b   1.000
_cell.length_c   1.000
_cell.angle_alpha   90.00
_cell.angle_beta   90.00
_cell.angle_gamma   90.00
#
_symmetry.space_group_name_H-M   'P 1'
#
loop_
_entity.id
_entity.type
_entity.pdbx_description
1 polymer ?
#
loop_
_entity_poly.entity_id
_entity_poly.type
_entity_poly.pdbx_seq_one_letter_code
_entity_poly.pdbx_strand_id
1 'polypeptide(L)' 'MVGSGAQGANETTQWNHYLVYGLIPVGVSDSKQMAAGDTNYTVHTRHSILNGLLAAITVGIYTPTTTTVTK' A
#
# COMPACT_ATOMS: atom_id res chain seq x y z
N MET A 1 7.75 27.71 -17.38
CA MET A 1 7.74 26.26 -17.57
C MET A 1 7.53 25.64 -16.21
N VAL A 2 6.40 24.98 -15.94
CA VAL A 2 6.23 24.21 -14.70
C VAL A 2 7.08 22.96 -14.88
N GLY A 3 8.18 22.87 -14.13
CA GLY A 3 9.00 21.67 -14.12
C GLY A 3 8.20 20.52 -13.55
N SER A 4 7.96 19.48 -14.35
CA SER A 4 7.62 18.17 -13.79
C SER A 4 8.87 17.68 -13.05
N GLY A 5 8.94 17.97 -11.75
CA GLY A 5 9.99 17.47 -10.87
C GLY A 5 10.00 15.93 -10.86
N ALA A 6 11.20 15.36 -10.72
CA ALA A 6 11.52 13.94 -10.59
C ALA A 6 10.51 12.96 -11.25
N GLN A 7 10.60 12.80 -12.56
CA GLN A 7 10.00 11.63 -13.21
C GLN A 7 10.94 10.44 -13.03
N GLY A 8 10.51 9.44 -12.25
CA GLY A 8 10.98 8.06 -12.42
C GLY A 8 11.73 7.42 -11.26
N ALA A 9 11.17 7.43 -10.05
CA ALA A 9 11.17 6.18 -9.29
C ALA A 9 9.83 5.51 -9.64
N ASN A 10 9.84 4.27 -10.14
CA ASN A 10 8.60 3.64 -10.60
C ASN A 10 7.83 3.16 -9.37
N GLU A 11 7.12 4.09 -8.73
CA GLU A 11 6.40 3.87 -7.48
C GLU A 11 4.99 3.35 -7.77
N THR A 12 4.76 2.09 -7.44
CA THR A 12 3.41 1.50 -7.49
C THR A 12 2.86 1.44 -6.08
N THR A 13 1.70 2.05 -5.83
CA THR A 13 1.04 2.00 -4.53
C THR A 13 -0.29 1.25 -4.63
N GLN A 14 -0.51 0.27 -3.76
CA GLN A 14 -1.73 -0.51 -3.67
C GLN A 14 -2.25 -0.56 -2.23
N TRP A 15 -3.57 -0.75 -2.12
CA TRP A 15 -4.23 -0.94 -0.83
C TRP A 15 -4.29 -2.42 -0.49
N ASN A 16 -4.04 -2.74 0.78
CA ASN A 16 -4.27 -4.06 1.33
C ASN A 16 -5.47 -4.01 2.24
N HIS A 17 -6.41 -4.91 1.98
CA HIS A 17 -7.66 -5.03 2.70
C HIS A 17 -7.56 -6.18 3.68
N TYR A 18 -7.56 -5.83 4.97
CA TYR A 18 -7.61 -6.80 6.06
C TYR A 18 -8.86 -6.62 6.89
N LEU A 19 -9.42 -7.74 7.33
CA LEU A 19 -10.52 -7.79 8.28
C LEU A 19 -10.05 -8.26 9.65
N VAL A 20 -10.87 -8.00 10.67
CA VAL A 20 -10.67 -8.44 12.06
C VAL A 20 -9.27 -8.05 12.56
N TYR A 21 -9.07 -6.76 12.79
CA TYR A 21 -7.81 -6.19 13.28
C TYR A 21 -6.56 -6.57 12.48
N GLY A 22 -6.69 -6.89 11.19
CA GLY A 22 -5.54 -7.27 10.36
C GLY A 22 -5.35 -8.77 10.15
N LEU A 23 -6.17 -9.62 10.79
CA LEU A 23 -5.93 -11.08 10.82
C LEU A 23 -6.38 -11.80 9.55
N ILE A 24 -7.42 -11.30 8.88
CA ILE A 24 -7.99 -11.96 7.70
C ILE A 24 -7.67 -11.13 6.45
N PRO A 25 -6.75 -11.59 5.57
CA PRO A 25 -6.50 -10.95 4.30
C PRO A 25 -7.64 -11.26 3.31
N VAL A 26 -8.28 -10.23 2.77
CA VAL A 26 -9.34 -10.40 1.75
C VAL A 26 -8.97 -9.81 0.39
N GLY A 27 -7.87 -9.08 0.33
CA GLY A 27 -7.31 -8.54 -0.91
C GLY A 27 -6.05 -7.78 -0.58
N VAL A 28 -4.89 -8.42 -0.70
CA VAL A 28 -3.60 -7.84 -0.39
C VAL A 28 -2.78 -7.69 -1.66
N SER A 29 -1.93 -6.68 -1.70
CA SER A 29 -1.07 -6.39 -2.83
C SER A 29 0.00 -7.46 -3.00
N ASP A 30 0.25 -7.84 -4.26
CA ASP A 30 1.37 -8.70 -4.62
C ASP A 30 2.56 -7.81 -5.02
N SER A 31 3.51 -7.67 -4.10
CA SER A 31 4.68 -6.81 -4.30
C SER A 31 5.56 -7.24 -5.48
N LYS A 32 5.54 -8.53 -5.87
CA LYS A 32 6.30 -9.05 -7.01
C LYS A 32 5.64 -8.67 -8.33
N GLN A 33 4.31 -8.70 -8.38
CA GLN A 33 3.55 -8.17 -9.51
C GLN A 33 3.71 -6.64 -9.62
N MET A 34 3.69 -5.93 -8.49
CA MET A 34 3.93 -4.48 -8.45
C MET A 34 5.35 -4.09 -8.89
N ALA A 35 6.35 -4.95 -8.66
CA ALA A 35 7.71 -4.74 -9.13
C ALA A 35 7.85 -4.94 -10.66
N ALA A 36 6.85 -5.52 -11.34
CA ALA A 36 6.86 -5.80 -12.77
C ALA A 36 8.09 -6.59 -13.26
N GLY A 37 8.62 -7.50 -12.42
CA GLY A 37 9.75 -8.36 -12.76
C GLY A 37 11.13 -7.82 -12.38
N ASP A 38 11.23 -6.62 -11.83
CA ASP A 38 12.49 -6.08 -11.30
C ASP A 38 12.96 -6.90 -10.08
N THR A 39 14.27 -7.12 -9.95
CA THR A 39 14.86 -7.87 -8.82
C THR A 39 15.27 -6.98 -7.65
N ASN A 40 15.46 -5.69 -7.89
CA ASN A 40 15.85 -4.72 -6.88
C ASN A 40 14.72 -3.70 -6.73
N TYR A 41 13.86 -3.92 -5.74
CA TYR A 41 12.78 -3.02 -5.39
C TYR A 41 12.61 -2.98 -3.88
N THR A 42 12.14 -1.84 -3.38
CA THR A 42 11.89 -1.65 -1.95
C THR A 42 10.39 -1.66 -1.69
N VAL A 43 9.96 -2.50 -0.77
CA VAL A 43 8.54 -2.61 -0.36
C VAL A 43 8.33 -1.85 0.94
N HIS A 44 7.45 -0.87 0.93
CA HIS A 44 7.06 -0.11 2.12
C HIS A 44 5.57 -0.32 2.41
N THR A 45 5.26 -1.01 3.51
CA THR A 45 3.89 -1.14 4.01
C THR A 45 3.68 -0.19 5.18
N ARG A 46 2.67 0.67 5.09
CA ARG A 46 2.37 1.71 6.10
C ARG A 46 0.87 1.89 6.32
N HIS A 47 0.52 2.35 7.51
CA HIS A 47 -0.82 2.87 7.78
C HIS A 47 -0.86 4.36 7.48
N SER A 48 -1.83 4.78 6.67
CA SER A 48 -2.18 6.20 6.54
C SER A 48 -3.14 6.61 7.66
N ILE A 49 -3.25 7.91 7.93
CA ILE A 49 -4.26 8.44 8.85
C ILE A 49 -5.67 8.01 8.39
N LEU A 50 -5.92 7.95 7.08
CA LEU A 50 -7.18 7.49 6.53
C LEU A 50 -7.43 6.00 6.85
N ASN A 51 -6.41 5.16 6.72
CA ASN A 51 -6.50 3.75 7.06
C ASN A 51 -6.83 3.55 8.55
N GLY A 52 -6.15 4.30 9.44
CA GLY A 52 -6.42 4.27 10.87
C GLY A 52 -7.80 4.79 11.23
N LEU A 53 -8.26 5.87 10.59
CA LEU A 53 -9.62 6.40 10.78
C LEU A 53 -10.68 5.40 10.35
N LEU A 54 -10.48 4.72 9.21
CA LEU A 54 -11.42 3.72 8.71
C LEU A 54 -11.48 2.49 9.62
N ALA A 55 -10.34 2.07 10.17
CA ALA A 55 -10.28 1.05 11.20
C ALA A 55 -11.05 1.47 12.47
N ALA A 56 -10.93 2.73 12.89
CA ALA A 56 -11.66 3.24 14.05
C ALA A 56 -13.19 3.28 13.80
N ILE A 57 -13.63 3.77 12.65
CA ILE A 57 -15.05 3.85 12.28
C ILE A 57 -15.67 2.45 12.19
N THR A 58 -14.91 1.48 11.69
CA THR A 58 -15.36 0.08 11.57
C THR A 58 -15.10 -0.76 12.83
N VAL A 59 -14.69 -0.14 13.94
CA VAL A 59 -14.40 -0.82 15.21
C VAL A 59 -13.40 -1.98 15.03
N GLY A 60 -12.40 -1.77 14.17
CA GLY A 60 -11.36 -2.76 13.86
C GLY A 60 -11.81 -3.89 12.93
N ILE A 61 -13.07 -3.94 12.50
CA ILE A 61 -13.53 -4.98 11.56
C ILE A 61 -12.83 -4.84 10.21
N TYR A 62 -12.53 -3.62 9.77
CA TYR A 62 -11.82 -3.37 8.51
C TYR A 62 -10.60 -2.48 8.76
N THR A 63 -9.41 -3.06 8.64
CA THR A 63 -8.14 -2.43 8.99
C THR A 63 -7.21 -2.39 7.78
N PRO A 64 -7.47 -1.50 6.79
CA PRO A 64 -6.66 -1.46 5.59
C PRO A 64 -5.22 -0.98 5.86
N THR A 65 -4.29 -1.41 5.02
CA THR A 65 -2.92 -0.85 4.94
C THR A 65 -2.61 -0.43 3.51
N THR A 66 -1.52 0.30 3.32
CA THR A 66 -1.06 0.69 1.99
C THR A 66 0.36 0.21 1.79
N THR A 67 0.60 -0.49 0.68
CA THR A 67 1.93 -0.92 0.28
C THR A 67 2.37 -0.14 -0.95
N THR A 68 3.56 0.44 -0.87
CA THR A 68 4.23 1.12 -1.97
C THR A 68 5.47 0.32 -2.33
N VAL A 69 5.61 -0.02 -3.62
CA VAL A 69 6.82 -0.60 -4.18
C VAL A 69 7.54 0.48 -4.97
N THR A 70 8.79 0.72 -4.63
CA THR A 70 9.68 1.67 -5.32
C THR A 70 10.82 0.88 -5.96
N LYS A 71 11.07 1.09 -7.25
CA LYS A 71 12.20 0.54 -7.99
C LYS A 71 12.98 1.64 -8.70
#